data_AF-A0A931B1T3-F1
#
_entry.id   AF-A0A931B1T3-F1
#
_cell.length_a   1.000
_cell.length_b   1.000
_cell.length_c   1.000
_cell.angle_alpha   90.00
_cell.angle_beta   90.00
_cell.angle_gamma   90.00
#
_symmetry.space_group_name_H-M   'P 1'
#
loop_
_entity.id
_entity.type
_entity.pdbx_description
1 polymer ?
#
loop_
_entity_poly.entity_id
_entity_poly.type
_entity_poly.pdbx_seq_one_letter_code
_entity_poly.pdbx_strand_id
1 'polypeptide(L)'
;MLPQPPGVDPRDCIYVGVYRHGTASYHRSGIEVLLEPGDLLIAAKPHVANVLRDRSGEITFFRIPCFYLGGVTWAEVRRAGGLMARGGEGIGSLLSQFLLTLAAQPRAQRAVTGSHLARSVADLAALLVMDLLEQENPTHPTAAAELLARIRSHIEENLMDPSLSPESIARAHFISVRYLHKLFKQEGVTVGHWVRRRRLEACRRELGRSFHRRSSVAAVAQRWGFVSASHFSRVFRDTFGVSPSEWQAHAETLDNPSVVQASGHPN
;
A
#
# COMPACT_ATOMS: atom_id res chain seq x y z
N MET A 1 5.78 -10.01 -21.83
CA MET A 1 6.39 -9.41 -20.62
C MET A 1 5.84 -7.99 -20.50
N LEU A 2 5.04 -7.69 -19.48
CA LEU A 2 4.41 -6.37 -19.35
C LEU A 2 5.47 -5.32 -18.96
N PRO A 3 5.45 -4.09 -19.51
CA PRO A 3 6.36 -3.04 -19.11
C PRO A 3 6.22 -2.76 -17.60
N GLN A 4 7.35 -2.76 -16.90
CA GLN A 4 7.43 -2.38 -15.50
C GLN A 4 7.24 -0.86 -15.41
N PRO A 5 6.33 -0.34 -14.57
CA PRO A 5 6.38 1.07 -14.22
C PRO A 5 7.74 1.32 -13.57
N PRO A 6 8.47 2.38 -13.98
CA PRO A 6 9.78 2.66 -13.42
C PRO A 6 9.70 2.79 -11.90
N GLY A 7 10.62 2.14 -11.19
CA GLY A 7 10.76 2.26 -9.73
C GLY A 7 9.86 1.35 -8.88
N VAL A 8 9.20 0.33 -9.44
CA VAL A 8 8.39 -0.62 -8.65
C VAL A 8 8.91 -2.04 -8.78
N ASP A 9 9.63 -2.50 -7.77
CA ASP A 9 10.00 -3.92 -7.64
C ASP A 9 8.70 -4.76 -7.52
N PRO A 10 8.51 -5.83 -8.31
CA PRO A 10 7.40 -6.77 -8.11
C PRO A 10 7.28 -7.33 -6.69
N ARG A 11 8.38 -7.31 -5.93
CA ARG A 11 8.43 -7.68 -4.51
C ARG A 11 7.81 -6.64 -3.58
N ASP A 12 7.52 -5.42 -4.06
CA ASP A 12 6.91 -4.32 -3.31
C ASP A 12 5.47 -4.04 -3.75
N CYS A 13 4.77 -5.08 -4.22
CA CYS A 13 3.39 -5.02 -4.65
C CYS A 13 2.52 -6.00 -3.88
N ILE A 14 1.27 -5.60 -3.66
CA ILE A 14 0.18 -6.53 -3.41
C ILE A 14 -0.50 -6.86 -4.74
N TYR A 15 -0.95 -8.09 -4.86
CA TYR A 15 -1.71 -8.59 -5.99
C TYR A 15 -3.11 -8.92 -5.52
N VAL A 16 -4.10 -8.31 -6.15
CA VAL A 16 -5.52 -8.60 -5.91
C VAL A 16 -6.05 -9.34 -7.13
N GLY A 17 -6.32 -10.63 -6.97
CA GLY A 17 -6.96 -11.46 -7.98
C GLY A 17 -8.47 -11.37 -7.84
N VAL A 18 -9.18 -11.05 -8.92
CA VAL A 18 -10.64 -11.17 -8.98
C VAL A 18 -11.03 -12.38 -9.80
N TYR A 19 -11.80 -13.29 -9.19
CA TYR A 19 -12.32 -14.46 -9.85
C TYR A 19 -13.44 -14.08 -10.83
N ARG A 20 -13.39 -14.59 -12.06
CA ARG A 20 -14.29 -14.17 -13.15
C ARG A 20 -15.38 -15.22 -13.40
N HIS A 21 -14.98 -16.45 -13.71
CA HIS A 21 -15.88 -17.57 -13.99
C HIS A 21 -15.10 -18.89 -14.03
N GLY A 22 -15.84 -20.01 -14.13
CA GLY A 22 -15.32 -21.37 -14.24
C GLY A 22 -15.53 -22.17 -12.96
N THR A 23 -14.61 -23.08 -12.67
CA THR A 23 -14.53 -23.77 -11.38
C THR A 23 -13.16 -23.49 -10.77
N ALA A 24 -13.13 -23.17 -9.48
CA ALA A 24 -11.92 -23.09 -8.67
C ALA A 24 -12.33 -23.09 -7.20
N SER A 25 -11.60 -23.83 -6.37
CA SER A 25 -11.75 -23.75 -4.91
C SER A 25 -10.54 -23.06 -4.28
N TYR A 26 -10.83 -22.18 -3.32
CA TYR A 26 -9.86 -21.64 -2.39
C TYR A 26 -9.61 -22.66 -1.28
N HIS A 27 -8.34 -22.94 -0.99
CA HIS A 27 -7.94 -23.84 0.08
C HIS A 27 -6.82 -23.22 0.92
N ARG A 28 -7.10 -22.96 2.21
CA ARG A 28 -6.10 -22.50 3.18
C ARG A 28 -6.48 -22.90 4.60
N SER A 29 -5.49 -23.33 5.39
CA SER A 29 -5.67 -23.69 6.81
C SER A 29 -6.79 -24.71 7.07
N GLY A 30 -7.00 -25.66 6.14
CA GLY A 30 -8.04 -26.69 6.22
C GLY A 30 -9.45 -26.21 5.84
N ILE A 31 -9.61 -24.94 5.48
CA ILE A 31 -10.85 -24.37 4.93
C ILE A 31 -10.81 -24.52 3.42
N GLU A 32 -11.84 -25.14 2.86
CA GLU A 32 -12.07 -25.23 1.42
C GLU A 32 -13.37 -24.52 1.05
N VAL A 33 -13.29 -23.58 0.12
CA VAL A 33 -14.40 -22.72 -0.29
C VAL A 33 -14.45 -22.67 -1.81
N LEU A 34 -15.62 -22.96 -2.39
CA LEU A 34 -15.85 -22.74 -3.82
C LEU A 34 -15.88 -21.24 -4.11
N LEU A 35 -15.11 -20.82 -5.12
CA LEU A 35 -15.08 -19.42 -5.54
C LEU A 35 -16.31 -19.07 -6.36
N GLU A 36 -16.88 -17.90 -6.05
CA GLU A 36 -17.96 -17.28 -6.82
C GLU A 36 -17.41 -16.13 -7.66
N PRO A 37 -17.98 -15.85 -8.84
CA PRO A 37 -17.61 -14.67 -9.64
C PRO A 37 -17.60 -13.39 -8.79
N GLY A 38 -16.46 -12.71 -8.81
CA GLY A 38 -16.20 -11.52 -8.00
C GLY A 38 -15.40 -11.79 -6.72
N ASP A 39 -15.23 -13.03 -6.27
CA ASP A 39 -14.40 -13.33 -5.10
C ASP A 39 -12.96 -12.83 -5.29
N LEU A 40 -12.40 -12.30 -4.21
CA LEU A 40 -11.10 -11.64 -4.21
C LEU A 40 -10.05 -12.49 -3.52
N LEU A 41 -8.89 -12.59 -4.15
CA LEU A 41 -7.72 -13.30 -3.65
C LEU A 41 -6.59 -12.31 -3.40
N ILE A 42 -6.07 -12.27 -2.17
CA ILE A 42 -4.97 -11.38 -1.79
C ILE A 42 -3.65 -12.15 -1.88
N ALA A 43 -2.65 -11.59 -2.56
CA ALA A 43 -1.35 -12.21 -2.67
C ALA A 43 -0.20 -11.20 -2.51
N ALA A 44 0.82 -11.58 -1.75
CA ALA A 44 2.08 -10.82 -1.62
C ALA A 44 3.09 -11.16 -2.72
N LYS A 45 2.71 -12.04 -3.66
CA LYS A 45 3.51 -12.50 -4.80
C LYS A 45 2.59 -12.66 -6.01
N PRO A 46 3.11 -12.60 -7.25
CA PRO A 46 2.31 -12.71 -8.47
C PRO A 46 1.63 -14.08 -8.70
N HIS A 47 1.70 -15.01 -7.75
CA HIS A 47 1.15 -16.35 -7.87
C HIS A 47 0.43 -16.77 -6.58
N VAL A 48 -0.82 -17.21 -6.72
CA VAL A 48 -1.64 -17.86 -5.66
C VAL A 48 -1.55 -19.39 -5.73
N ALA A 49 -0.42 -19.91 -6.21
CA ALA A 49 -0.30 -21.28 -6.70
C ALA A 49 -0.53 -22.38 -5.63
N ASN A 50 -0.59 -22.03 -4.35
CA ASN A 50 -0.78 -22.99 -3.27
C ASN A 50 -2.15 -22.86 -2.58
N VAL A 51 -2.99 -21.93 -3.05
CA VAL A 51 -4.26 -21.59 -2.40
C VAL A 51 -5.44 -21.92 -3.32
N LEU A 52 -5.20 -22.25 -4.58
CA LEU A 52 -6.25 -22.59 -5.55
C LEU A 52 -6.13 -24.03 -6.03
N ARG A 53 -7.25 -24.76 -5.97
CA ARG A 53 -7.46 -26.07 -6.58
C ARG A 53 -8.47 -25.99 -7.73
N ASP A 54 -8.47 -27.04 -8.56
CA ASP A 54 -9.41 -27.25 -9.68
C ASP A 54 -9.54 -26.07 -10.64
N ARG A 55 -8.39 -25.59 -11.15
CA ARG A 55 -8.27 -24.32 -11.90
C ARG A 55 -8.79 -24.38 -13.34
N SER A 56 -10.07 -24.67 -13.53
CA SER A 56 -10.74 -24.45 -14.82
C SER A 56 -11.29 -23.01 -14.96
N GLY A 57 -11.01 -22.14 -13.98
CA GLY A 57 -11.50 -20.76 -13.93
C GLY A 57 -10.50 -19.67 -14.32
N GLU A 58 -11.06 -18.52 -14.68
CA GLU A 58 -10.32 -17.31 -15.05
C GLU A 58 -10.20 -16.36 -13.84
N ILE A 59 -8.99 -15.85 -13.59
CA ILE A 59 -8.71 -14.84 -12.57
C ILE A 59 -7.94 -13.69 -13.21
N THR A 60 -8.40 -12.46 -12.97
CA THR A 60 -7.66 -11.25 -13.35
C THR A 60 -6.89 -10.72 -12.16
N PHE A 61 -5.57 -10.59 -12.29
CA PHE A 61 -4.72 -10.01 -11.24
C PHE A 61 -4.44 -8.54 -11.48
N PHE A 62 -4.76 -7.73 -10.47
CA PHE A 62 -4.38 -6.33 -10.38
C PHE A 62 -3.16 -6.21 -9.49
N ARG A 63 -2.11 -5.57 -10.04
CA ARG A 63 -0.90 -5.27 -9.29
C ARG A 63 -1.00 -3.88 -8.71
N ILE A 64 -0.99 -3.78 -7.38
CA ILE A 64 -1.06 -2.53 -6.64
C ILE A 64 0.27 -2.33 -5.92
N PRO A 65 1.07 -1.32 -6.30
CA PRO A 65 2.28 -1.00 -5.57
C PRO A 65 1.97 -0.64 -4.11
N CYS A 66 2.69 -1.23 -3.16
CA CYS A 66 2.42 -1.06 -1.73
C CYS A 66 2.51 0.40 -1.25
N PHE A 67 3.14 1.28 -2.03
CA PHE A 67 3.21 2.69 -1.72
C PHE A 67 1.88 3.44 -1.81
N TYR A 68 0.93 2.91 -2.57
CA TYR A 68 -0.43 3.43 -2.60
C TYR A 68 -1.28 2.90 -1.43
N LEU A 69 -0.83 1.84 -0.73
CA LEU A 69 -1.55 1.26 0.42
C LEU A 69 -1.25 2.08 1.68
N GLY A 70 -1.91 3.24 1.81
CA GLY A 70 -1.79 4.08 3.00
C GLY A 70 -2.14 3.30 4.27
N GLY A 71 -1.22 3.26 5.24
CA GLY A 71 -1.47 2.68 6.57
C GLY A 71 -1.23 1.18 6.68
N VAL A 72 -0.96 0.48 5.57
CA VAL A 72 -0.65 -0.96 5.58
C VAL A 72 0.86 -1.16 5.44
N THR A 73 1.45 -1.91 6.37
CA THR A 73 2.87 -2.25 6.37
C THR A 73 3.16 -3.45 5.48
N TRP A 74 4.42 -3.59 5.05
CA TRP A 74 4.83 -4.78 4.30
C TRP A 74 4.70 -6.09 5.09
N ALA A 75 4.77 -6.05 6.42
CA ALA A 75 4.53 -7.22 7.25
C ALA A 75 3.06 -7.65 7.18
N GLU A 76 2.13 -6.70 7.23
CA GLU A 76 0.69 -6.91 7.07
C GLU A 76 0.35 -7.42 5.67
N VAL A 77 0.94 -6.86 4.61
CA VAL A 77 0.75 -7.38 3.24
C VAL A 77 1.20 -8.84 3.12
N ARG A 78 2.35 -9.21 3.70
CA ARG A 78 2.82 -10.60 3.69
C ARG A 78 1.89 -11.53 4.47
N ARG A 79 1.36 -11.08 5.61
CA ARG A 79 0.40 -11.84 6.43
C ARG A 79 -0.91 -12.04 5.70
N ALA A 80 -1.40 -11.00 5.02
CA ALA A 80 -2.62 -11.06 4.22
C ALA A 80 -2.45 -11.89 2.94
N GLY A 81 -1.20 -12.19 2.55
CA GLY A 81 -0.91 -13.06 1.43
C GLY A 81 -1.52 -14.45 1.60
N GLY A 82 -2.44 -14.79 0.70
CA GLY A 82 -3.19 -16.04 0.73
C GLY A 82 -4.56 -15.91 1.38
N LEU A 83 -5.00 -14.73 1.83
CA LEU A 83 -6.37 -14.49 2.26
C LEU A 83 -7.34 -14.35 1.07
N MET A 84 -8.62 -14.58 1.35
CA MET A 84 -9.72 -14.44 0.41
C MET A 84 -10.84 -13.63 1.04
N ALA A 85 -11.48 -12.78 0.24
CA ALA A 85 -12.69 -12.04 0.60
C ALA A 85 -13.82 -12.39 -0.36
N ARG A 86 -15.05 -12.40 0.17
CA ARG A 86 -16.24 -12.55 -0.66
C ARG A 86 -16.48 -11.32 -1.53
N GLY A 87 -16.70 -11.55 -2.82
CA GLY A 87 -17.01 -10.49 -3.79
C GLY A 87 -18.43 -9.94 -3.64
N GLY A 88 -19.29 -10.60 -2.86
CA GLY A 88 -20.66 -10.17 -2.59
C GLY A 88 -20.85 -9.41 -1.28
N GLU A 89 -19.81 -9.27 -0.45
CA GLU A 89 -19.97 -8.81 0.94
C GLU A 89 -19.00 -7.67 1.29
N GLY A 90 -19.44 -6.80 2.20
CA GLY A 90 -18.62 -5.77 2.84
C GLY A 90 -17.76 -4.95 1.87
N ILE A 91 -16.51 -4.69 2.27
CA ILE A 91 -15.50 -3.97 1.47
C ILE A 91 -15.14 -4.77 0.20
N GLY A 92 -15.20 -6.10 0.27
CA GLY A 92 -14.92 -6.99 -0.86
C GLY A 92 -15.81 -6.73 -2.06
N SER A 93 -17.11 -6.45 -1.83
CA SER A 93 -18.05 -6.11 -2.89
C SER A 93 -17.68 -4.85 -3.67
N LEU A 94 -17.32 -3.79 -2.95
CA LEU A 94 -16.95 -2.51 -3.55
C LEU A 94 -15.68 -2.65 -4.40
N LEU A 95 -14.64 -3.28 -3.84
CA LEU A 95 -13.40 -3.49 -4.56
C LEU A 95 -13.60 -4.42 -5.77
N SER A 96 -14.38 -5.48 -5.62
CA SER A 96 -14.65 -6.43 -6.71
C SER A 96 -15.35 -5.78 -7.90
N GLN A 97 -16.44 -5.04 -7.66
CA GLN A 97 -17.16 -4.33 -8.73
C GLN A 97 -16.26 -3.34 -9.46
N PHE A 98 -15.42 -2.63 -8.71
CA PHE A 98 -14.47 -1.69 -9.26
C PHE A 98 -13.46 -2.40 -10.17
N LEU A 99 -12.82 -3.46 -9.67
CA LEU A 99 -11.82 -4.23 -10.40
C LEU A 99 -12.41 -4.93 -11.63
N LEU A 100 -13.64 -5.47 -11.54
CA LEU A 100 -14.33 -6.07 -12.69
C LEU A 100 -14.65 -5.02 -13.77
N THR A 101 -15.11 -3.84 -13.36
CA THR A 101 -15.35 -2.71 -14.28
C THR A 101 -14.04 -2.30 -14.96
N LEU A 102 -12.95 -2.20 -14.18
CA LEU A 102 -11.62 -1.93 -14.73
C LEU A 102 -11.14 -3.02 -15.67
N ALA A 103 -11.39 -4.30 -15.38
CA ALA A 103 -11.02 -5.42 -16.24
C ALA A 103 -11.77 -5.39 -17.58
N ALA A 104 -13.03 -4.93 -17.58
CA ALA A 104 -13.87 -4.84 -18.78
C ALA A 104 -13.52 -3.66 -19.71
N GLN A 105 -12.87 -2.60 -19.22
CA GLN A 105 -12.55 -1.42 -20.03
C GLN A 105 -11.41 -1.66 -21.04
N PRO A 106 -11.39 -1.00 -22.22
CA PRO A 106 -10.26 -1.04 -23.15
C PRO A 106 -8.98 -0.45 -22.53
N ARG A 107 -7.80 -1.01 -22.83
CA ARG A 107 -6.49 -0.54 -22.29
C ARG A 107 -6.22 0.95 -22.55
N ALA A 108 -6.67 1.49 -23.68
CA ALA A 108 -6.48 2.89 -24.05
C ALA A 108 -7.21 3.88 -23.10
N GLN A 109 -8.37 3.51 -22.56
CA GLN A 109 -9.12 4.36 -21.62
C GLN A 109 -8.57 4.30 -20.18
N ARG A 110 -7.90 3.21 -19.81
CA ARG A 110 -7.23 3.06 -18.49
C ARG A 110 -6.08 4.06 -18.29
N ALA A 111 -5.46 4.55 -19.36
CA ALA A 111 -4.30 5.43 -19.31
C ALA A 111 -4.62 6.91 -19.02
N VAL A 112 -5.87 7.36 -19.25
CA VAL A 112 -6.25 8.79 -19.18
C VAL A 112 -6.84 9.18 -17.81
N THR A 113 -7.28 8.20 -17.01
CA THR A 113 -7.87 8.41 -15.66
C THR A 113 -6.99 7.82 -14.54
N GLY A 114 -5.74 7.46 -14.87
CA GLY A 114 -4.99 6.40 -14.20
C GLY A 114 -4.62 6.63 -12.74
N SER A 115 -4.21 7.82 -12.32
CA SER A 115 -3.63 8.01 -10.98
C SER A 115 -4.65 8.16 -9.86
N HIS A 116 -5.76 8.87 -10.09
CA HIS A 116 -6.85 8.99 -9.11
C HIS A 116 -7.55 7.67 -8.88
N LEU A 117 -7.88 6.99 -9.98
CA LEU A 117 -8.58 5.72 -9.94
C LEU A 117 -7.73 4.63 -9.30
N ALA A 118 -6.43 4.58 -9.63
CA ALA A 118 -5.48 3.67 -8.99
C ALA A 118 -5.36 3.94 -7.47
N ARG A 119 -5.40 5.20 -7.05
CA ARG A 119 -5.32 5.57 -5.64
C ARG A 119 -6.58 5.16 -4.88
N SER A 120 -7.77 5.38 -5.43
CA SER A 120 -9.02 4.90 -4.83
C SER A 120 -9.07 3.37 -4.72
N VAL A 121 -8.61 2.65 -5.75
CA VAL A 121 -8.49 1.17 -5.72
C VAL A 121 -7.51 0.73 -4.64
N ALA A 122 -6.39 1.42 -4.48
CA ALA A 122 -5.41 1.11 -3.45
C ALA A 122 -5.93 1.39 -2.04
N ASP A 123 -6.70 2.47 -1.84
CA ASP A 123 -7.32 2.77 -0.55
C ASP A 123 -8.36 1.70 -0.18
N LEU A 124 -9.20 1.27 -1.13
CA LEU A 124 -10.13 0.14 -0.92
C LEU A 124 -9.40 -1.18 -0.64
N ALA A 125 -8.31 -1.45 -1.35
CA ALA A 125 -7.48 -2.64 -1.10
C ALA A 125 -6.81 -2.59 0.28
N ALA A 126 -6.36 -1.42 0.72
CA ALA A 126 -5.80 -1.23 2.05
C ALA A 126 -6.84 -1.50 3.14
N LEU A 127 -8.06 -0.96 3.00
CA LEU A 127 -9.16 -1.22 3.92
C LEU A 127 -9.51 -2.71 3.98
N LEU A 128 -9.60 -3.37 2.83
CA LEU A 128 -9.90 -4.81 2.76
C LEU A 128 -8.80 -5.64 3.45
N VAL A 129 -7.53 -5.30 3.25
CA VAL A 129 -6.41 -6.00 3.90
C VAL A 129 -6.49 -5.89 5.41
N MET A 130 -6.82 -4.71 5.93
CA MET A 130 -6.97 -4.49 7.38
C MET A 130 -8.12 -5.32 7.95
N ASP A 131 -9.30 -5.27 7.31
CA ASP A 131 -10.49 -6.05 7.71
C ASP A 131 -10.21 -7.56 7.71
N LEU A 132 -9.56 -8.07 6.65
CA LEU A 132 -9.20 -9.49 6.56
C LEU A 132 -8.20 -9.91 7.65
N LEU A 133 -7.24 -9.05 7.99
CA LEU A 133 -6.27 -9.33 9.06
C LEU A 133 -6.91 -9.31 10.46
N GLU A 134 -7.92 -8.47 10.67
CA GLU A 134 -8.71 -8.44 11.90
C GLU A 134 -9.59 -9.69 12.04
N GLN A 135 -10.20 -10.15 10.94
CA GLN A 135 -11.02 -11.37 10.92
C GLN A 135 -10.21 -12.65 11.09
N GLU A 136 -8.98 -12.71 10.55
CA GLU A 136 -8.12 -13.90 10.62
C GLU A 136 -7.55 -14.14 12.02
N ASN A 137 -7.37 -13.08 12.79
CA ASN A 137 -7.03 -13.13 14.20
C ASN A 137 -8.06 -12.29 14.98
N PRO A 138 -9.25 -12.85 15.28
CA PRO A 138 -10.22 -12.22 16.17
C PRO A 138 -9.68 -12.31 17.60
N THR A 139 -8.52 -11.69 17.82
CA THR A 139 -7.95 -11.48 19.13
C THR A 139 -8.79 -10.35 19.68
N HIS A 140 -9.54 -10.60 20.75
CA HIS A 140 -10.03 -9.48 21.55
C HIS A 140 -8.82 -8.59 21.84
N PRO A 141 -8.81 -7.34 21.35
CA PRO A 141 -7.59 -6.56 21.35
C PRO A 141 -7.18 -6.40 22.81
N THR A 142 -5.99 -6.93 23.14
CA THR A 142 -5.46 -6.74 24.48
C THR A 142 -5.34 -5.23 24.73
N ALA A 143 -5.41 -4.79 26.00
CA ALA A 143 -5.23 -3.38 26.34
C ALA A 143 -3.91 -2.79 25.75
N ALA A 144 -2.88 -3.63 25.56
CA ALA A 144 -1.64 -3.27 24.89
C ALA A 144 -1.80 -3.05 23.37
N ALA A 145 -2.59 -3.89 22.69
CA ALA A 145 -2.88 -3.75 21.27
C ALA A 145 -3.75 -2.51 20.98
N GLU A 146 -4.78 -2.26 21.79
CA GLU A 146 -5.59 -1.04 21.68
C GLU A 146 -4.77 0.22 21.91
N LEU A 147 -3.90 0.19 22.93
CA LEU A 147 -3.00 1.29 23.22
C LEU A 147 -2.04 1.54 22.05
N LEU A 148 -1.47 0.49 21.46
CA LEU A 148 -0.60 0.61 20.31
C LEU A 148 -1.35 1.17 19.09
N ALA A 149 -2.60 0.77 18.86
CA ALA A 149 -3.45 1.35 17.82
C ALA A 149 -3.67 2.86 18.04
N ARG A 150 -4.03 3.27 19.26
CA ARG A 150 -4.17 4.70 19.61
C ARG A 150 -2.86 5.48 19.42
N ILE A 151 -1.72 4.89 19.79
CA ILE A 151 -0.40 5.49 19.57
C ILE A 151 -0.11 5.66 18.09
N ARG A 152 -0.44 4.67 17.25
CA ARG A 152 -0.26 4.77 15.79
C ARG A 152 -1.14 5.88 15.21
N SER A 153 -2.41 5.96 15.57
CA SER A 153 -3.29 7.05 15.12
C SER A 153 -2.74 8.42 15.52
N HIS A 154 -2.31 8.57 16.78
CA HIS A 154 -1.68 9.81 17.24
C HIS A 154 -0.42 10.15 16.42
N ILE A 155 0.42 9.17 16.10
CA ILE A 155 1.59 9.39 15.24
C ILE A 155 1.16 9.88 13.86
N GLU A 156 0.19 9.23 13.21
CA GLU A 156 -0.29 9.60 11.87
C GLU A 156 -0.82 11.04 11.81
N GLU A 157 -1.60 11.44 12.82
CA GLU A 157 -2.17 12.79 12.94
C GLU A 157 -1.08 13.86 13.16
N ASN A 158 0.05 13.50 13.77
CA ASN A 158 1.10 14.42 14.17
C ASN A 158 2.39 14.27 13.35
N LEU A 159 2.39 13.54 12.22
CA LEU A 159 3.60 13.28 11.43
C LEU A 159 4.33 14.55 10.96
N MET A 160 3.60 15.62 10.71
CA MET A 160 4.13 16.92 10.27
C MET A 160 4.73 17.75 11.40
N ASP A 161 4.46 17.42 12.66
CA ASP A 161 5.04 18.11 13.81
C ASP A 161 6.51 17.70 13.97
N PRO A 162 7.48 18.61 13.77
CA PRO A 162 8.90 18.30 13.93
C PRO A 162 9.27 17.91 15.37
N SER A 163 8.44 18.26 16.35
CA SER A 163 8.62 17.90 17.77
C SER A 163 8.11 16.50 18.13
N LEU A 164 7.49 15.78 17.20
CA LEU A 164 7.06 14.40 17.40
C LEU A 164 8.27 13.49 17.69
N SER A 165 8.40 13.07 18.95
CA SER A 165 9.50 12.27 19.48
C SER A 165 8.96 11.12 20.34
N PRO A 166 9.76 10.07 20.63
CA PRO A 166 9.35 9.01 21.56
C PRO A 166 8.86 9.54 22.91
N GLU A 167 9.48 10.62 23.42
CA GLU A 167 9.12 11.27 24.67
C GLU A 167 7.77 11.99 24.58
N SER A 168 7.50 12.71 23.48
CA SER A 168 6.21 13.40 23.31
C SER A 168 5.06 12.40 23.12
N ILE A 169 5.29 11.34 22.36
CA ILE A 169 4.33 10.23 22.18
C ILE A 169 4.04 9.55 23.52
N ALA A 170 5.08 9.16 24.27
CA ALA A 170 4.90 8.48 25.55
C ALA A 170 4.11 9.36 26.54
N ARG A 171 4.39 10.66 26.56
CA ARG A 171 3.67 11.65 27.39
C ARG A 171 2.21 11.77 27.00
N ALA A 172 1.89 11.84 25.70
CA ALA A 172 0.52 11.95 25.20
C ALA A 172 -0.37 10.75 25.59
N HIS A 173 0.25 9.58 25.79
CA HIS A 173 -0.44 8.34 26.15
C HIS A 173 -0.22 7.90 27.61
N PHE A 174 0.36 8.76 28.46
CA PHE A 174 0.58 8.48 29.88
C PHE A 174 1.37 7.20 30.15
N ILE A 175 2.38 6.89 29.33
CA ILE A 175 3.25 5.72 29.49
C ILE A 175 4.72 6.10 29.59
N SER A 176 5.54 5.18 30.08
CA SER A 176 7.00 5.35 30.02
C SER A 176 7.52 5.15 28.60
N VAL A 177 8.59 5.86 28.24
CA VAL A 177 9.32 5.69 26.96
C VAL A 177 9.83 4.24 26.82
N ARG A 178 10.25 3.62 27.93
CA ARG A 178 10.63 2.20 27.96
C ARG A 178 9.48 1.29 27.54
N TYR A 179 8.26 1.55 28.02
CA TYR A 179 7.09 0.77 27.64
C TYR A 179 6.69 1.01 26.18
N LEU A 180 6.77 2.25 25.70
CA LEU A 180 6.58 2.57 24.27
C LEU A 180 7.53 1.76 23.38
N HIS A 181 8.82 1.73 23.72
CA HIS A 181 9.79 0.90 22.98
C HIS A 181 9.48 -0.59 23.07
N LYS A 182 8.99 -1.08 24.21
CA LYS A 182 8.57 -2.49 24.36
C LYS A 182 7.42 -2.83 23.43
N LEU A 183 6.40 -1.96 23.32
CA LEU A 183 5.27 -2.14 22.40
C LEU A 183 5.73 -2.22 20.94
N PHE A 184 6.58 -1.29 20.49
CA PHE A 184 7.09 -1.32 19.11
C PHE A 184 8.08 -2.48 18.86
N LYS A 185 8.83 -2.91 19.87
CA LYS A 185 9.76 -4.06 19.74
C LYS A 185 9.02 -5.36 19.44
N GLN A 186 7.79 -5.53 19.93
CA GLN A 186 6.95 -6.69 19.59
C GLN A 186 6.62 -6.74 18.09
N GLU A 187 6.58 -5.59 17.42
CA GLU A 187 6.40 -5.44 15.97
C GLU A 187 7.72 -5.54 15.17
N GLY A 188 8.85 -5.78 15.84
CA GLY A 188 10.16 -5.87 15.20
C GLY A 188 10.73 -4.54 14.71
N VAL A 189 10.23 -3.40 15.19
CA VAL A 189 10.68 -2.05 14.79
C VAL A 189 10.87 -1.14 16.00
N THR A 190 11.63 -0.05 15.85
CA THR A 190 11.67 1.02 16.86
C THR A 190 10.63 2.09 16.53
N VAL A 191 10.09 2.78 17.54
CA VAL A 191 9.14 3.88 17.32
C VAL A 191 9.73 5.01 16.47
N GLY A 192 11.01 5.35 16.66
CA GLY A 192 11.68 6.36 15.83
C GLY A 192 11.82 5.92 14.36
N HIS A 193 12.17 4.65 14.14
CA HIS A 193 12.20 4.09 12.78
C HIS A 193 10.80 4.07 12.14
N TRP A 194 9.77 3.74 12.92
CA TRP A 194 8.38 3.80 12.49
C TRP A 194 7.98 5.21 12.02
N VAL A 195 8.15 6.23 12.87
CA VAL A 195 7.84 7.63 12.54
C VAL A 195 8.58 8.07 11.28
N ARG A 196 9.89 7.80 11.19
CA ARG A 196 10.69 8.14 10.01
C ARG A 196 10.16 7.46 8.74
N ARG A 197 9.81 6.17 8.81
CA ARG A 197 9.26 5.43 7.65
C ARG A 197 7.92 6.03 7.21
N ARG A 198 7.04 6.34 8.16
CA ARG A 198 5.73 6.96 7.87
C ARG A 198 5.88 8.35 7.25
N ARG A 199 6.81 9.17 7.74
CA ARG A 199 7.19 10.45 7.11
C ARG A 199 7.70 10.27 5.68
N LEU A 200 8.59 9.29 5.43
CA LEU A 200 9.09 9.00 4.09
C LEU A 200 7.98 8.57 3.12
N GLU A 201 7.07 7.71 3.57
CA GLU A 201 5.92 7.27 2.77
C GLU A 201 4.98 8.43 2.46
N ALA A 202 4.77 9.34 3.41
CA ALA A 202 3.99 10.55 3.21
C ALA A 202 4.65 11.52 2.22
N CYS A 203 5.97 11.75 2.33
CA CYS A 203 6.73 12.51 1.32
C CYS A 203 6.58 11.89 -0.07
N ARG A 204 6.71 10.56 -0.17
CA ARG A 204 6.58 9.84 -1.44
C ARG A 204 5.19 10.02 -2.05
N ARG A 205 4.13 10.00 -1.22
CA ARG A 205 2.75 10.29 -1.67
C ARG A 205 2.59 11.73 -2.15
N GLU A 206 3.14 12.71 -1.43
CA GLU A 206 3.05 14.13 -1.81
C GLU A 206 3.85 14.43 -3.08
N LEU A 207 5.08 13.90 -3.21
CA LEU A 207 5.89 14.03 -4.42
C LEU A 207 5.25 13.36 -5.64
N GLY A 208 4.45 12.31 -5.41
CA GLY A 208 3.66 11.64 -6.45
C GLY A 208 2.28 12.26 -6.73
N ARG A 209 2.00 13.48 -6.26
CA ARG A 209 0.77 14.23 -6.60
C ARG A 209 1.13 15.36 -7.57
N SER A 210 0.82 15.18 -8.86
CA SER A 210 0.93 16.26 -9.85
C SER A 210 -0.34 17.10 -9.84
N PHE A 211 -0.41 18.13 -8.98
CA PHE A 211 -1.48 19.13 -9.05
C PHE A 211 -0.91 20.54 -9.09
N HIS A 212 -0.71 21.06 -10.31
CA HIS A 212 -0.68 22.48 -10.70
C HIS A 212 0.34 23.41 -10.01
N ARG A 213 1.03 22.98 -8.95
CA ARG A 213 2.17 23.65 -8.29
C ARG A 213 3.15 22.59 -7.77
N ARG A 214 4.32 22.52 -8.40
CA ARG A 214 5.44 21.69 -7.92
C ARG A 214 5.88 22.19 -6.54
N SER A 215 5.60 21.42 -5.49
CA SER A 215 6.34 21.58 -4.24
C SER A 215 7.76 21.10 -4.47
N SER A 216 8.76 21.90 -4.06
CA SER A 216 10.15 21.47 -4.15
C SER A 216 10.38 20.27 -3.22
N VAL A 217 11.30 19.38 -3.60
CA VAL A 217 11.71 18.24 -2.77
C VAL A 217 12.07 18.68 -1.34
N ALA A 218 12.75 19.82 -1.21
CA ALA A 218 13.11 20.40 0.08
C ALA A 218 11.88 20.87 0.89
N ALA A 219 10.89 21.50 0.24
CA ALA A 219 9.67 21.93 0.89
C ALA A 219 8.83 20.74 1.39
N VAL A 220 8.71 19.68 0.59
CA VAL A 220 8.05 18.43 1.02
C VAL A 220 8.79 17.82 2.20
N ALA A 221 10.12 17.71 2.13
CA ALA A 221 10.92 17.17 3.22
C ALA A 221 10.71 17.94 4.53
N GLN A 222 10.78 19.27 4.50
CA GLN A 222 10.53 20.11 5.67
C GLN A 222 9.11 19.95 6.23
N ARG A 223 8.10 19.92 5.36
CA ARG A 223 6.69 19.77 5.75
C ARG A 223 6.44 18.49 6.56
N TRP A 224 7.16 17.42 6.24
CA TRP A 224 7.08 16.13 6.94
C TRP A 224 8.17 15.97 8.02
N GLY A 225 8.78 17.06 8.48
CA GLY A 225 9.69 17.04 9.64
C GLY A 225 11.12 16.58 9.35
N PHE A 226 11.59 16.61 8.10
CA PHE A 226 13.01 16.42 7.78
C PHE A 226 13.76 17.76 7.80
N VAL A 227 14.75 17.87 8.68
CA VAL A 227 15.55 19.10 8.86
C VAL A 227 16.56 19.32 7.72
N SER A 228 17.09 18.23 7.15
CA SER A 228 18.11 18.29 6.08
C SER A 228 17.62 17.62 4.81
N ALA A 229 17.57 18.38 3.71
CA ALA A 229 17.24 17.87 2.38
C ALA A 229 18.25 16.82 1.90
N SER A 230 19.55 17.00 2.19
CA SER A 230 20.59 16.03 1.82
C SER A 230 20.44 14.70 2.57
N HIS A 231 20.13 14.77 3.89
CA HIS A 231 19.84 13.57 4.67
C HIS A 231 18.57 12.90 4.15
N PHE A 232 17.49 13.66 3.94
CA PHE A 232 16.23 13.18 3.36
C PHE A 232 16.45 12.46 2.02
N SER A 233 17.13 13.07 1.05
CA SER A 233 17.36 12.47 -0.26
C SER A 233 18.14 11.15 -0.19
N ARG A 234 19.13 11.07 0.72
CA ARG A 234 19.86 9.81 0.96
C ARG A 234 18.92 8.75 1.51
N VAL A 235 18.22 9.04 2.60
CA VAL A 235 17.37 8.04 3.25
C VAL A 235 16.16 7.65 2.41
N PHE A 236 15.65 8.56 1.58
CA PHE A 236 14.59 8.28 0.62
C PHE A 236 15.07 7.30 -0.44
N ARG A 237 16.25 7.55 -1.04
CA ARG A 237 16.85 6.64 -2.03
C ARG A 237 17.18 5.29 -1.42
N ASP A 238 17.75 5.25 -0.21
CA ASP A 238 18.05 3.99 0.47
C ASP A 238 16.77 3.17 0.75
N THR A 239 15.63 3.84 0.95
CA THR A 239 14.34 3.18 1.25
C THR A 239 13.59 2.78 -0.02
N PHE A 240 13.64 3.58 -1.09
CA PHE A 240 12.78 3.43 -2.27
C PHE A 240 13.53 3.15 -3.57
N GLY A 241 14.87 3.04 -3.54
CA GLY A 241 15.70 2.73 -4.70
C GLY A 241 15.91 3.87 -5.69
N VAL A 242 15.12 4.94 -5.63
CA VAL A 242 15.24 6.14 -6.49
C VAL A 242 15.28 7.41 -5.65
N SER A 243 15.87 8.48 -6.18
CA SER A 243 15.88 9.78 -5.53
C SER A 243 14.49 10.43 -5.52
N PRO A 244 14.22 11.36 -4.59
CA PRO A 244 12.95 12.10 -4.56
C PRO A 244 12.63 12.83 -5.87
N SER A 245 13.64 13.38 -6.54
CA SER A 245 13.48 14.11 -7.81
C SER A 245 13.15 13.17 -8.97
N GLU A 246 13.80 12.00 -9.04
CA GLU A 246 13.47 10.96 -10.03
C GLU A 246 12.05 10.45 -9.81
N TRP A 247 11.67 10.20 -8.55
CA TRP A 247 10.30 9.82 -8.19
C TRP A 247 9.26 10.84 -8.68
N GLN A 248 9.51 12.13 -8.44
CA GLN A 248 8.65 13.22 -8.89
C GLN A 248 8.54 13.26 -10.42
N ALA A 249 9.65 13.10 -11.15
CA ALA A 249 9.65 13.06 -12.62
C ALA A 249 8.91 11.84 -13.20
N HIS A 250 9.02 10.68 -12.54
CA HIS A 250 8.28 9.47 -12.94
C HIS A 250 6.76 9.64 -12.74
N ALA A 251 6.34 10.23 -11.63
CA ALA A 251 4.94 10.50 -11.38
C ALA A 251 4.34 11.46 -12.43
N GLU A 252 5.08 12.49 -12.84
CA GLU A 252 4.66 13.41 -13.92
C GLU A 252 4.48 12.70 -15.27
N THR A 253 5.36 11.75 -15.59
CA THR A 253 5.30 10.98 -16.83
C THR A 253 4.07 10.06 -16.87
N LEU A 254 3.64 9.55 -15.71
CA LEU A 254 2.44 8.71 -15.59
C LEU A 254 1.14 9.52 -15.64
N ASP A 255 1.16 10.80 -15.23
CA ASP A 255 0.01 11.71 -15.27
C ASP A 255 -0.16 12.44 -16.62
N ASN A 256 0.88 12.49 -17.48
CA ASN A 256 0.81 13.13 -18.80
C ASN A 256 1.32 12.20 -19.93
N PRO A 257 0.47 11.29 -20.47
CA PRO A 257 0.88 10.31 -21.48
C PRO A 257 1.31 10.93 -22.83
N SER A 258 1.05 12.22 -23.07
CA SER A 258 1.47 12.91 -24.30
C SER A 258 2.99 13.15 -24.39
N VAL A 259 3.73 13.09 -23.26
CA VAL A 259 5.19 13.29 -23.23
C VAL A 259 5.95 12.03 -23.66
N VAL A 260 5.36 10.84 -23.50
CA VAL A 260 6.01 9.54 -23.80
C VAL A 260 6.22 9.34 -25.31
N GLN A 261 5.48 10.04 -26.17
CA GLN A 261 5.60 9.92 -27.63
C GLN A 261 6.76 10.73 -28.24
N ALA A 262 7.44 11.60 -27.47
CA ALA A 262 8.48 12.49 -28.00
C ALA A 262 9.92 11.97 -27.83
N SER A 263 10.15 10.86 -27.13
CA SER A 263 11.50 10.41 -26.72
C SER A 263 12.05 9.21 -27.50
N GLY A 264 11.41 8.79 -28.60
CA GLY A 264 11.75 7.56 -29.30
C GLY A 264 11.82 7.69 -30.82
N HIS A 265 12.76 8.48 -31.34
CA HIS A 265 13.33 8.32 -32.68
C HIS A 265 14.81 8.75 -32.63
N PRO A 266 15.76 7.81 -32.58
CA PRO A 266 17.07 8.03 -33.17
C PRO A 266 16.99 7.72 -34.67
N ASN A 267 17.51 8.65 -35.49
CA ASN A 267 17.84 8.40 -36.90
C ASN A 267 18.81 7.22 -37.05
#